data_AF-A0A1H3TLL3-F1
#
_entry.id   AF-A0A1H3TLL3-F1
#
_cell.length_a   1.000
_cell.length_b   1.000
_cell.length_c   1.000
_cell.angle_alpha   90.00
_cell.angle_beta   90.00
_cell.angle_gamma   90.00
#
_symmetry.space_group_name_H-M   'P 1'
#
loop_
_entity.id
_entity.type
_entity.pdbx_description
1 polymer ?
#
loop_
_entity_poly.entity_id
_entity_poly.type
_entity_poly.pdbx_seq_one_letter_code
_entity_poly.pdbx_strand_id
1 'polypeptide(L)'
;MSSRVDTTIASWRAAGESRDAELAATCLAQEVQVISPLTARFRFQGRAQASEMLSAAFEVIDTIRFHTELGDESARALFYYGRCRKEEFEEAQLLRFNADGLIEELTLFGRPLPGVTAVMAAIGPVMLRRRQQPILARMIQAATAPLALLTRTGEKRLVPLADPNRPAPKGNPGSAS
;
A
#
# COMPACT_ATOMS: atom_id res chain seq x y z
N MET A 1 -12.11 -21.74 19.97
CA MET A 1 -11.46 -20.59 20.65
C MET A 1 -10.67 -19.85 19.60
N SER A 2 -10.75 -18.52 19.55
CA SER A 2 -9.93 -17.72 18.62
C SER A 2 -8.47 -17.82 19.04
N SER A 3 -7.55 -18.03 18.10
CA SER A 3 -6.12 -18.03 18.39
C SER A 3 -5.62 -16.61 18.72
N ARG A 4 -4.40 -16.49 19.25
CA ARG A 4 -3.75 -15.18 19.42
C ARG A 4 -3.59 -14.47 18.08
N VAL A 5 -3.22 -15.21 17.03
CA VAL A 5 -3.06 -14.69 15.66
C VAL A 5 -4.39 -14.15 15.12
N ASP A 6 -5.50 -14.86 15.31
CA ASP A 6 -6.83 -14.37 14.88
C ASP A 6 -7.20 -13.05 15.56
N THR A 7 -6.85 -12.91 16.84
CA THR A 7 -7.08 -11.68 17.60
C THR A 7 -6.22 -10.54 17.03
N THR A 8 -4.93 -10.79 16.81
CA THR A 8 -4.00 -9.83 16.18
C THR A 8 -4.49 -9.39 14.80
N ILE A 9 -4.97 -10.32 13.97
CA ILE A 9 -5.49 -10.00 12.63
C ILE A 9 -6.76 -9.15 12.71
N ALA A 10 -7.70 -9.50 13.60
CA ALA A 10 -8.90 -8.71 13.78
C ALA A 10 -8.57 -7.27 14.21
N SER A 11 -7.65 -7.10 15.17
CA SER A 11 -7.18 -5.79 15.61
C SER A 11 -6.41 -5.03 14.52
N TRP A 12 -5.54 -5.71 13.76
CA TRP A 12 -4.78 -5.12 12.65
C TRP A 12 -5.70 -4.60 11.54
N ARG A 13 -6.72 -5.37 11.17
CA ARG A 13 -7.72 -4.98 10.18
C ARG A 13 -8.53 -3.78 10.66
N ALA A 14 -9.00 -3.83 11.91
CA ALA A 14 -9.72 -2.73 12.52
C ALA A 14 -8.88 -1.44 12.55
N ALA A 15 -7.59 -1.55 12.90
CA ALA A 15 -6.65 -0.43 12.90
C ALA A 15 -6.44 0.17 11.50
N GLY A 16 -6.34 -0.67 10.47
CA GLY A 16 -6.25 -0.20 9.09
C GLY A 16 -7.52 0.55 8.65
N GLU A 17 -8.69 -0.03 8.90
CA GLU A 17 -9.98 0.56 8.49
C GLU A 17 -10.31 1.84 9.27
N SER A 18 -9.93 1.94 10.55
CA SER A 18 -10.05 3.16 11.36
C SER A 18 -8.89 4.15 11.17
N ARG A 19 -7.82 3.73 10.48
CA ARG A 19 -6.57 4.48 10.30
C ARG A 19 -5.89 4.84 11.63
N ASP A 20 -5.94 3.93 12.60
CA ASP A 20 -5.39 4.07 13.95
C ASP A 20 -4.00 3.42 14.02
N ALA A 21 -2.96 4.26 13.95
CA ALA A 21 -1.57 3.79 13.99
C ALA A 21 -1.16 3.24 15.36
N GLU A 22 -1.75 3.73 16.45
CA GLU A 22 -1.44 3.25 17.80
C GLU A 22 -2.01 1.85 18.00
N LEU A 23 -3.26 1.63 17.58
CA LEU A 23 -3.85 0.28 17.59
C LEU A 23 -3.05 -0.69 16.71
N ALA A 24 -2.66 -0.26 15.50
CA ALA A 24 -1.82 -1.07 14.63
C ALA A 24 -0.48 -1.43 15.31
N ALA A 25 0.16 -0.47 16.00
CA ALA A 25 1.42 -0.70 16.69
C ALA A 25 1.33 -1.75 17.81
N THR A 26 0.16 -1.92 18.46
CA THR A 26 -0.04 -2.98 19.45
C THR A 26 0.03 -4.40 18.88
N CYS A 27 -0.22 -4.55 17.58
CA CYS A 27 -0.19 -5.84 16.87
C CYS A 27 1.23 -6.27 16.47
N LEU A 28 2.21 -5.36 16.53
CA LEU A 28 3.57 -5.58 16.05
C LEU A 28 4.47 -6.11 17.16
N ALA A 29 5.39 -7.02 16.84
CA ALA A 29 6.47 -7.42 17.74
C ALA A 29 7.44 -6.25 17.99
N GLN A 30 8.21 -6.31 19.09
CA GLN A 30 9.15 -5.25 19.45
C GLN A 30 10.20 -5.01 18.36
N GLU A 31 10.73 -6.09 17.79
CA GLU A 31 11.77 -6.10 16.74
C GLU A 31 11.22 -6.34 15.33
N VAL A 32 9.96 -5.92 15.08
CA VAL A 32 9.28 -6.14 13.79
C VAL A 32 10.11 -5.62 12.61
N GLN A 33 10.07 -6.36 11.49
CA GLN A 33 10.66 -5.95 10.22
C GLN A 33 9.56 -5.59 9.23
N VAL A 34 9.57 -4.35 8.73
CA VAL A 34 8.62 -3.91 7.70
C VAL A 34 9.33 -3.71 6.36
N ILE A 35 8.87 -4.43 5.36
CA ILE A 35 9.38 -4.44 3.98
C ILE A 35 8.36 -3.70 3.09
N SER A 36 8.69 -2.45 2.77
CA SER A 36 7.84 -1.54 1.99
C SER A 36 7.84 -1.90 0.49
N PRO A 37 6.74 -1.68 -0.26
CA PRO A 37 6.75 -1.90 -1.70
C PRO A 37 7.50 -0.77 -2.45
N LEU A 38 7.86 0.32 -1.75
CA LEU A 38 8.36 1.56 -2.36
C LEU A 38 9.88 1.57 -2.55
N THR A 39 10.62 0.78 -1.78
CA THR A 39 12.08 0.80 -1.82
C THR A 39 12.66 -0.53 -1.36
N ALA A 40 13.62 -1.03 -2.13
CA ALA A 40 14.45 -2.18 -1.75
C ALA A 40 15.68 -1.77 -0.92
N ARG A 41 15.94 -0.46 -0.74
CA ARG A 41 17.19 0.04 -0.15
C ARG A 41 17.24 -0.05 1.38
N PHE A 42 16.09 -0.12 2.05
CA PHE A 42 16.03 -0.21 3.50
C PHE A 42 14.71 -0.83 3.97
N ARG A 43 14.71 -1.28 5.22
CA ARG A 43 13.54 -1.80 5.95
C ARG A 43 13.30 -0.92 7.17
N PHE A 44 12.06 -0.84 7.65
CA PHE A 44 11.79 -0.24 8.95
C PHE A 44 11.98 -1.31 10.02
N GLN A 45 12.79 -1.00 11.02
CA GLN A 45 13.19 -1.94 12.05
C GLN A 45 12.64 -1.51 13.41
N GLY A 46 11.94 -2.43 14.05
CA GLY A 46 11.34 -2.25 15.37
C GLY A 46 10.03 -1.46 15.35
N ARG A 47 9.26 -1.65 16.43
CA ARG A 47 7.89 -1.14 16.57
C ARG A 47 7.80 0.38 16.42
N ALA A 48 8.79 1.13 16.91
CA ALA A 48 8.80 2.59 16.83
C ALA A 48 8.85 3.09 15.38
N GLN A 49 9.79 2.59 14.57
CA GLN A 49 9.90 2.99 13.15
C GLN A 49 8.67 2.54 12.35
N ALA A 50 8.17 1.34 12.64
CA ALA A 50 6.96 0.81 12.00
C ALA A 50 5.72 1.67 12.33
N SER A 51 5.54 2.08 13.59
CA SER A 51 4.44 2.97 14.00
C SER A 51 4.51 4.34 13.34
N GLU A 52 5.71 4.94 13.24
CA GLU A 52 5.89 6.20 12.50
C GLU A 52 5.52 6.06 11.02
N MET A 53 5.95 4.95 10.40
CA MET A 53 5.64 4.63 9.01
C MET A 53 4.14 4.43 8.79
N LEU A 54 3.47 3.65 9.63
CA LEU A 54 2.03 3.44 9.61
C LEU A 54 1.26 4.75 9.79
N SER A 55 1.69 5.57 10.74
CA SER A 55 1.10 6.90 10.98
C SER A 55 1.16 7.78 9.73
N ALA A 56 2.28 7.79 8.99
CA ALA A 56 2.35 8.56 7.75
C ALA A 56 1.54 7.93 6.61
N ALA A 57 1.47 6.60 6.54
CA ALA A 57 0.64 5.91 5.56
C ALA A 57 -0.85 6.24 5.77
N PHE A 58 -1.33 6.18 7.02
CA PHE A 58 -2.71 6.50 7.41
C PHE A 58 -3.08 7.99 7.26
N GLU A 59 -2.09 8.88 7.24
CA GLU A 59 -2.28 10.30 6.91
C GLU A 59 -2.55 10.51 5.42
N VAL A 60 -2.02 9.66 4.53
CA VAL A 60 -2.13 9.83 3.07
C VAL A 60 -3.11 8.88 2.39
N ILE A 61 -3.47 7.78 3.04
CA ILE A 61 -4.47 6.82 2.57
C ILE A 61 -5.83 7.24 3.14
N ASP A 62 -6.74 7.61 2.26
CA ASP A 62 -8.05 8.18 2.61
C ASP A 62 -9.02 7.13 3.13
N THR A 63 -8.94 5.92 2.57
CA THR A 63 -9.86 4.81 2.87
C THR A 63 -9.11 3.49 2.78
N ILE A 64 -9.38 2.57 3.70
CA ILE A 64 -8.91 1.18 3.69
C ILE A 64 -10.14 0.30 3.92
N ARG A 65 -10.26 -0.78 3.15
CA ARG A 65 -11.33 -1.79 3.31
C ARG A 65 -10.78 -3.16 2.94
N PHE A 66 -10.63 -4.02 3.94
CA PHE A 66 -10.15 -5.38 3.71
C PHE A 66 -11.22 -6.21 2.99
N HIS A 67 -10.81 -7.01 2.02
CA HIS A 67 -11.72 -7.85 1.24
C HIS A 67 -11.34 -9.33 1.25
N THR A 68 -10.07 -9.66 1.49
CA THR A 68 -9.59 -11.05 1.54
C THR A 68 -8.61 -11.24 2.69
N GLU A 69 -8.75 -12.39 3.36
CA GLU A 69 -7.83 -12.90 4.37
C GLU A 69 -7.58 -14.38 4.07
N LEU A 70 -6.30 -14.79 4.03
CA LEU A 70 -5.87 -16.16 3.77
C LEU A 70 -4.76 -16.55 4.75
N GLY A 71 -4.59 -17.85 5.02
CA GLY A 71 -3.44 -18.40 5.73
C GLY A 71 -3.78 -19.13 7.03
N ASP A 72 -2.74 -19.44 7.81
CA ASP A 72 -2.79 -20.18 9.09
C ASP A 72 -1.98 -19.44 10.19
N GLU A 73 -1.84 -20.06 11.36
CA GLU A 73 -1.16 -19.41 12.50
C GLU A 73 0.29 -19.00 12.21
N SER A 74 0.95 -19.59 11.21
CA SER A 74 2.31 -19.24 10.85
C SER A 74 2.39 -17.97 10.01
N ALA A 75 1.41 -17.75 9.12
CA ALA A 75 1.40 -16.63 8.20
C ALA A 75 -0.01 -16.29 7.72
N ARG A 76 -0.26 -14.99 7.56
CA ARG A 76 -1.51 -14.44 7.03
C ARG A 76 -1.23 -13.57 5.82
N ALA A 77 -2.08 -13.68 4.80
CA ALA A 77 -2.12 -12.74 3.68
C ALA A 77 -3.43 -11.95 3.74
N LEU A 78 -3.32 -10.62 3.81
CA LEU A 78 -4.46 -9.71 3.82
C LEU A 78 -4.49 -8.87 2.56
N PHE A 79 -5.67 -8.60 2.02
CA PHE A 79 -5.86 -7.76 0.85
C PHE A 79 -6.89 -6.69 1.14
N TYR A 80 -6.61 -5.45 0.72
CA TYR A 80 -7.54 -4.36 0.87
C TYR A 80 -7.57 -3.44 -0.35
N TYR A 81 -8.71 -2.79 -0.54
CA TYR A 81 -8.84 -1.65 -1.44
C TYR A 81 -8.54 -0.36 -0.69
N GLY A 82 -7.69 0.46 -1.30
CA GLY A 82 -7.22 1.73 -0.78
C GLY A 82 -7.50 2.89 -1.73
N ARG A 83 -7.51 4.11 -1.20
CA ARG A 83 -7.51 5.34 -2.02
C ARG A 83 -6.47 6.31 -1.49
N CYS A 84 -5.69 6.89 -2.39
CA CYS A 84 -4.80 7.99 -2.09
C CYS A 84 -5.08 9.14 -3.07
N ARG A 85 -5.67 10.22 -2.55
CA ARG A 85 -6.14 11.36 -3.36
C ARG A 85 -7.17 10.92 -4.40
N LYS A 86 -6.78 10.90 -5.68
CA LYS A 86 -7.65 10.58 -6.83
C LYS A 86 -7.35 9.20 -7.42
N GLU A 87 -6.40 8.46 -6.84
CA GLU A 87 -5.99 7.15 -7.34
C GLU A 87 -6.45 6.07 -6.37
N GLU A 88 -7.13 5.07 -6.92
CA GLU A 88 -7.46 3.84 -6.21
C GLU A 88 -6.30 2.85 -6.34
N PHE A 89 -6.11 2.04 -5.32
CA PHE A 89 -5.12 0.98 -5.32
C PHE A 89 -5.63 -0.22 -4.54
N GLU A 90 -4.94 -1.33 -4.71
CA GLU A 90 -5.10 -2.54 -3.93
C GLU A 90 -3.73 -2.90 -3.38
N GLU A 91 -3.68 -3.23 -2.09
CA GLU A 91 -2.48 -3.69 -1.41
C GLU A 91 -2.70 -5.08 -0.84
N ALA A 92 -1.68 -5.91 -0.98
CA ALA A 92 -1.55 -7.19 -0.31
C ALA A 92 -0.48 -7.09 0.77
N GLN A 93 -0.75 -7.68 1.93
CA GLN A 93 0.13 -7.71 3.08
C GLN A 93 0.43 -9.17 3.45
N LEU A 94 1.70 -9.55 3.46
CA LEU A 94 2.15 -10.83 4.01
C LEU A 94 2.66 -10.60 5.43
N LEU A 95 2.03 -11.27 6.39
CA LEU A 95 2.28 -11.18 7.82
C LEU A 95 2.85 -12.49 8.33
N ARG A 96 3.95 -12.42 9.09
CA ARG A 96 4.47 -13.55 9.89
C ARG A 96 4.43 -13.19 11.36
N PHE A 97 4.22 -14.19 12.20
CA PHE A 97 3.98 -14.01 13.63
C PHE A 97 5.04 -14.69 14.49
N ASN A 98 5.39 -14.06 15.60
CA ASN A 98 6.22 -14.68 16.63
C ASN A 98 5.38 -15.62 17.52
N ALA A 99 6.03 -16.25 18.51
CA ALA A 99 5.39 -17.17 19.46
C ALA A 99 4.26 -16.52 20.31
N ASP A 100 4.23 -15.20 20.43
CA ASP A 100 3.17 -14.49 21.14
C ASP A 100 1.97 -14.16 20.24
N GLY A 101 2.05 -14.44 18.94
CA GLY A 101 1.04 -14.10 17.95
C GLY A 101 1.11 -12.65 17.48
N LEU A 102 2.22 -11.95 17.72
CA LEU A 102 2.48 -10.59 17.23
C LEU A 102 3.20 -10.61 15.89
N ILE A 103 2.95 -9.63 15.03
CA ILE A 103 3.55 -9.52 13.70
C ILE A 103 5.06 -9.22 13.85
N GLU A 104 5.91 -10.17 13.46
CA GLU A 104 7.37 -10.01 13.45
C GLU A 104 7.93 -9.62 12.08
N GLU A 105 7.20 -9.92 11.01
CA GLU A 105 7.53 -9.49 9.65
C GLU A 105 6.26 -9.06 8.90
N LEU A 106 6.32 -7.89 8.28
CA LEU A 106 5.28 -7.31 7.44
C LEU A 106 5.86 -6.98 6.07
N THR A 107 5.42 -7.67 5.03
CA THR A 107 5.78 -7.37 3.64
C THR A 107 4.59 -6.83 2.87
N LEU A 108 4.78 -5.71 2.19
CA LEU A 108 3.73 -5.00 1.49
C LEU A 108 3.92 -5.09 -0.04
N PHE A 109 2.82 -5.29 -0.77
CA PHE A 109 2.78 -5.31 -2.23
C PHE A 109 1.60 -4.47 -2.72
N GLY A 110 1.81 -3.64 -3.74
CA GLY A 110 0.75 -2.73 -4.22
C GLY A 110 0.52 -2.80 -5.72
N ARG A 111 -0.72 -2.52 -6.11
CA ARG A 111 -1.15 -2.34 -7.51
C ARG A 111 -2.32 -1.35 -7.59
N PRO A 112 -2.67 -0.83 -8.78
CA PRO A 112 -1.82 -0.73 -9.95
C PRO A 112 -0.71 0.30 -9.69
N LEU A 113 0.29 0.33 -10.58
CA LEU A 113 1.45 1.22 -10.42
C LEU A 113 1.08 2.69 -10.15
N PRO A 114 0.10 3.32 -10.82
CA PRO A 114 -0.27 4.72 -10.53
C PRO A 114 -0.70 4.95 -9.08
N GLY A 115 -1.46 4.02 -8.50
CA GLY A 115 -1.92 4.09 -7.11
C GLY A 115 -0.75 4.01 -6.13
N VAL A 116 0.15 3.04 -6.33
CA VAL A 116 1.37 2.90 -5.50
C VAL A 116 2.27 4.14 -5.62
N THR A 117 2.41 4.68 -6.83
CA THR A 117 3.23 5.88 -7.09
C THR A 117 2.61 7.12 -6.43
N ALA A 118 1.28 7.21 -6.38
CA ALA A 118 0.57 8.29 -5.69
C ALA A 118 0.84 8.26 -4.18
N VAL A 119 0.80 7.07 -3.56
CA VAL A 119 1.16 6.87 -2.15
C VAL A 119 2.63 7.28 -1.92
N MET A 120 3.56 6.81 -2.75
CA MET A 120 4.98 7.17 -2.65
C MET A 120 5.22 8.68 -2.68
N ALA A 121 4.58 9.38 -3.62
CA ALA A 121 4.69 10.82 -3.76
C ALA A 121 4.06 11.59 -2.58
N ALA A 122 3.10 10.99 -1.87
CA ALA A 122 2.45 11.58 -0.70
C ALA A 122 3.19 11.31 0.62
N ILE A 123 3.74 10.10 0.80
CA ILE A 123 4.43 9.67 2.03
C ILE A 123 5.73 10.45 2.25
N GLY A 124 6.53 10.67 1.20
CA GLY A 124 7.85 11.32 1.30
C GLY A 124 7.79 12.67 2.05
N PRO A 125 6.91 13.60 1.67
CA PRO A 125 6.73 14.86 2.38
C PRO A 125 6.32 14.71 3.85
N VAL A 126 5.45 13.76 4.20
CA VAL A 126 5.01 13.53 5.58
C VAL A 126 6.17 13.07 6.46
N MET A 127 6.89 12.04 5.99
CA MET A 127 8.07 11.48 6.68
C MET A 127 9.16 12.54 6.88
N LEU A 128 9.42 13.38 5.88
CA LEU A 128 10.44 14.42 5.95
C LEU A 128 10.03 15.64 6.78
N ARG A 129 8.74 15.97 6.85
CA ARG A 129 8.23 16.98 7.80
C ARG A 129 8.45 16.55 9.25
N ARG A 130 8.22 15.27 9.56
CA ARG A 130 8.47 14.70 10.90
C ARG A 130 9.97 14.75 11.27
N ARG A 131 10.86 14.64 10.27
CA ARG A 131 12.32 14.82 10.43
C ARG A 131 12.80 16.28 10.32
N GLN A 132 11.89 17.27 10.25
CA GLN A 132 12.19 18.70 10.09
C GLN A 132 13.05 19.04 8.85
N GLN A 133 12.90 18.30 7.74
CA GLN A 133 13.66 18.52 6.49
C GLN A 133 12.76 18.99 5.31
N PRO A 134 12.23 20.22 5.34
CA PRO A 134 11.22 20.70 4.36
C PRO A 134 11.78 20.92 2.95
N ILE A 135 13.07 21.21 2.80
CA ILE A 135 13.70 21.42 1.48
C ILE A 135 13.81 20.09 0.73
N LEU A 136 14.27 19.03 1.40
CA LEU A 136 14.38 17.70 0.80
C LEU A 136 13.00 17.14 0.42
N ALA A 137 11.96 17.42 1.22
CA ALA A 137 10.59 17.02 0.93
C ALA A 137 10.10 17.57 -0.42
N ARG A 138 10.34 18.87 -0.66
CA ARG A 138 10.00 19.54 -1.92
C ARG A 138 10.78 18.97 -3.10
N MET A 139 12.05 18.63 -2.92
CA MET A 139 12.85 18.02 -4.00
C MET A 139 12.34 16.63 -4.40
N ILE A 140 12.03 15.75 -3.43
CA ILE A 140 11.48 14.42 -3.72
C ILE A 140 10.12 14.54 -4.42
N GLN A 141 9.28 15.48 -3.97
CA GLN A 141 7.98 15.72 -4.60
C GLN A 141 8.13 16.19 -6.05
N ALA A 142 9.05 17.11 -6.31
CA ALA A 142 9.34 17.57 -7.67
C ALA A 142 9.89 16.44 -8.56
N ALA A 143 10.76 15.58 -8.03
CA ALA A 143 11.35 14.47 -8.77
C ALA A 143 10.34 13.35 -9.09
N THR A 144 9.35 13.12 -8.23
CA THR A 144 8.38 12.02 -8.38
C THR A 144 7.11 12.41 -9.14
N ALA A 145 6.80 13.72 -9.23
CA ALA A 145 5.61 14.20 -9.93
C ALA A 145 5.53 13.82 -11.42
N PRO A 146 6.62 13.90 -12.22
CA PRO A 146 6.57 13.46 -13.62
C PRO A 146 6.26 11.96 -13.77
N LEU A 147 6.82 11.12 -12.89
CA LEU A 147 6.57 9.69 -12.91
C LEU A 147 5.10 9.36 -12.57
N ALA A 148 4.54 10.04 -11.57
CA ALA A 148 3.13 9.89 -11.22
C ALA A 148 2.20 10.31 -12.38
N LEU A 149 2.56 11.36 -13.12
CA LEU A 149 1.79 11.78 -14.30
C LEU A 149 1.88 10.77 -15.46
N LEU A 150 3.08 10.26 -15.74
CA LEU A 150 3.32 9.30 -16.82
C LEU A 150 2.60 7.98 -16.56
N THR A 151 2.74 7.43 -15.35
CA THR A 151 2.05 6.19 -14.95
C THR A 151 0.54 6.33 -15.04
N ARG A 152 -0.01 7.43 -14.51
CA ARG A 152 -1.45 7.73 -14.61
C ARG A 152 -1.94 7.82 -16.05
N THR A 153 -1.19 8.50 -16.91
CA THR A 153 -1.57 8.69 -18.32
C THR A 153 -1.48 7.38 -19.09
N GLY A 154 -0.42 6.60 -18.86
CA GLY A 154 -0.23 5.28 -19.43
C GLY A 154 -1.38 4.34 -19.07
N GLU A 155 -1.71 4.22 -17.79
CA GLU A 155 -2.79 3.36 -17.29
C GLU A 155 -4.16 3.73 -17.88
N LYS A 156 -4.48 5.04 -17.97
CA LYS A 156 -5.81 5.47 -18.44
C LYS A 156 -5.97 5.49 -19.96
N ARG A 157 -4.90 5.73 -20.70
CA ARG A 157 -4.98 5.99 -22.17
C ARG A 157 -4.29 4.95 -23.03
N LEU A 158 -3.19 4.35 -22.56
CA LEU A 158 -2.36 3.46 -23.38
C LEU A 158 -2.60 1.99 -23.04
N VAL A 159 -2.60 1.61 -21.76
CA VAL A 159 -2.82 0.23 -21.32
C VAL A 159 -4.15 -0.35 -21.84
N PRO A 160 -5.28 0.37 -21.85
CA PRO A 160 -6.54 -0.15 -22.39
C PRO A 160 -6.55 -0.37 -23.91
N LEU A 161 -5.55 0.14 -24.64
CA LEU A 161 -5.38 -0.14 -26.07
C LEU A 161 -4.75 -1.53 -26.29
N ALA A 162 -3.97 -2.01 -25.32
CA ALA A 162 -3.34 -3.33 -25.34
C ALA A 162 -4.18 -4.39 -24.59
N ASP A 163 -5.42 -4.05 -24.21
CA ASP A 163 -6.33 -5.00 -23.55
C ASP A 163 -6.65 -6.16 -24.51
N PRO A 164 -6.30 -7.41 -24.14
CA PRO A 164 -6.54 -8.58 -24.98
C PRO A 164 -8.03 -8.84 -25.25
N ASN A 165 -8.94 -8.23 -24.47
CA ASN A 165 -10.39 -8.34 -24.64
C ASN A 165 -11.02 -7.12 -25.34
N ARG A 166 -10.20 -6.17 -25.83
CA ARG A 166 -10.71 -4.99 -26.51
C ARG A 166 -11.44 -5.41 -27.81
N PRO A 167 -12.70 -4.99 -28.02
CA PRO A 167 -13.41 -5.32 -29.25
C PRO A 167 -12.70 -4.72 -30.46
N ALA A 168 -12.52 -5.51 -31.51
CA ALA A 168 -11.94 -5.04 -32.76
C ALA A 168 -12.72 -3.83 -33.29
N PRO A 169 -12.05 -2.82 -33.88
CA PRO A 169 -12.74 -1.69 -34.48
C PRO A 169 -13.74 -2.22 -35.52
N LYS A 170 -15.00 -1.81 -35.43
CA LYS A 170 -16.04 -2.18 -36.40
C LYS A 170 -15.54 -1.78 -37.79
N GLY A 171 -15.35 -2.78 -38.65
CA GLY A 171 -14.97 -2.57 -40.05
C GLY A 171 -15.94 -1.62 -40.74
N ASN A 172 -15.39 -0.72 -41.57
CA ASN A 172 -16.16 0.26 -42.31
C ASN A 172 -17.20 -0.44 -43.21
N PRO A 173 -18.51 -0.09 -43.18
CA PRO A 173 -19.55 -0.74 -44.00
C PRO A 173 -19.50 -0.26 -45.46
N GLY A 174 -18.33 -0.38 -46.11
CA GLY A 174 -18.06 0.19 -47.43
C GLY A 174 -17.20 -0.69 -48.35
N SER A 175 -17.18 -2.00 -48.12
CA SER A 175 -16.59 -2.96 -49.08
C SER A 175 -17.53 -4.14 -49.31
N ALA A 176 -18.71 -3.85 -49.83
CA ALA A 176 -19.44 -4.79 -50.67
C ALA A 176 -19.67 -4.08 -52.00
N SER A 177 -19.04 -4.67 -53.03
CA SER A 177 -19.11 -4.27 -54.43
C SER A 177 -20.53 -4.31 -54.99
#